data_AF-A0A0F9WL32-F1
#
_entry.id   AF-A0A0F9WL32-F1
#
_cell.length_a   1.000
_cell.length_b   1.000
_cell.length_c   1.000
_cell.angle_alpha   90.00
_cell.angle_beta   90.00
_cell.angle_gamma   90.00
#
_symmetry.space_group_name_H-M   'P 1'
#
loop_
_entity.id
_entity.type
_entity.pdbx_description
1 polymer ?
#
loop_
_entity_poly.entity_id
_entity_poly.type
_entity_poly.pdbx_seq_one_letter_code
_entity_poly.pdbx_strand_id
1 'polypeptide(L)'
;MKKLIFVILIALTITGCARSCDDFERTTQGNADYQVIQYSGGVVVGQWSFNGIVNSSLSSDGYYFIINDRMIEVSGTIKIIRID
;
A
#
# COMPACT_ATOMS: atom_id res chain seq x y z
N MET A 1 -28.98 -41.28 0.63
CA MET A 1 -28.43 -40.27 1.56
C MET A 1 -26.91 -40.07 1.42
N LYS A 2 -26.08 -41.12 1.34
CA LYS A 2 -24.62 -41.01 1.16
C LYS A 2 -24.17 -40.33 -0.16
N LYS A 3 -24.98 -40.48 -1.22
CA LYS A 3 -24.72 -39.89 -2.56
C LYS A 3 -24.95 -38.37 -2.60
N LEU A 4 -25.74 -37.80 -1.68
CA LEU A 4 -26.01 -36.36 -1.63
C LEU A 4 -24.85 -35.57 -1.01
N ILE A 5 -24.13 -36.19 -0.07
CA ILE A 5 -22.96 -35.57 0.58
C ILE A 5 -21.84 -35.31 -0.43
N PHE A 6 -21.61 -36.25 -1.36
CA PHE A 6 -20.59 -36.10 -2.40
C PHE A 6 -20.89 -34.96 -3.38
N VAL A 7 -22.17 -34.71 -3.69
CA VAL A 7 -22.56 -33.64 -4.63
C VAL A 7 -22.36 -32.26 -4.01
N ILE A 8 -22.64 -32.11 -2.71
CA ILE A 8 -22.44 -30.85 -1.97
C ILE A 8 -20.95 -30.54 -1.82
N LEU A 9 -20.10 -31.55 -1.59
CA LEU A 9 -18.65 -31.36 -1.46
C LEU A 9 -18.01 -30.86 -2.75
N ILE A 10 -18.47 -31.36 -3.90
CA ILE A 10 -17.95 -30.94 -5.21
C ILE A 10 -18.38 -29.50 -5.51
N ALA A 11 -19.62 -29.12 -5.21
CA ALA A 11 -20.13 -27.77 -5.43
C ALA A 11 -19.35 -26.68 -4.64
N LEU A 12 -18.83 -27.01 -3.45
CA LEU A 12 -18.05 -26.09 -2.63
C LEU A 12 -16.66 -25.77 -3.21
N THR A 13 -16.11 -26.61 -4.09
CA THR A 13 -14.77 -26.38 -4.67
C THR A 13 -14.78 -25.37 -5.82
N ILE A 14 -15.94 -25.12 -6.44
CA ILE A 14 -16.06 -24.28 -7.64
C ILE A 14 -16.27 -22.79 -7.28
N THR A 15 -16.71 -22.49 -6.05
CA THR A 15 -16.93 -21.11 -5.58
C THR A 15 -15.68 -20.44 -4.99
N GLY A 16 -14.53 -21.13 -4.98
CA GLY A 16 -13.28 -20.64 -4.38
C GLY A 16 -12.40 -19.74 -5.27
N CYS A 17 -12.66 -19.63 -6.58
CA CYS A 17 -11.72 -18.99 -7.51
C CYS A 17 -12.10 -17.56 -7.95
N ALA A 18 -13.15 -16.94 -7.39
CA ALA A 18 -13.64 -15.64 -7.87
C ALA A 18 -13.20 -14.43 -7.04
N ARG A 19 -12.33 -14.59 -6.04
CA ARG A 19 -11.89 -13.47 -5.18
C ARG A 19 -10.41 -13.60 -4.82
N SER A 20 -9.56 -13.01 -5.66
CA SER A 20 -8.35 -12.25 -5.27
C SER A 20 -7.40 -12.14 -6.47
N CYS A 21 -7.94 -11.58 -7.56
CA CYS A 21 -7.13 -10.80 -8.49
C CYS A 21 -7.59 -9.35 -8.33
N ASP A 22 -7.61 -8.85 -7.09
CA ASP A 22 -7.35 -7.42 -6.96
C ASP A 22 -5.90 -7.29 -7.37
N ASP A 23 -5.68 -6.65 -8.52
CA ASP A 23 -4.38 -6.15 -8.90
C ASP A 23 -3.84 -5.42 -7.67
N PHE A 24 -2.95 -6.08 -6.94
CA PHE A 24 -2.01 -5.38 -6.10
C PHE A 24 -1.17 -4.64 -7.10
N GLU A 25 -1.64 -3.45 -7.47
CA GLU A 25 -0.96 -2.47 -8.27
C GLU A 25 0.23 -2.01 -7.42
N ARG A 26 1.22 -2.92 -7.31
CA ARG A 26 2.62 -2.60 -7.20
C ARG A 26 2.92 -1.81 -8.45
N THR A 27 2.47 -0.56 -8.46
CA THR A 27 3.26 0.52 -9.00
C THR A 27 4.62 0.29 -8.37
N THR A 28 5.45 -0.38 -9.15
CA THR A 28 6.82 -0.69 -8.80
C THR A 28 7.48 0.67 -8.94
N GLN A 29 7.26 1.53 -7.95
CA GLN A 29 8.02 2.75 -7.78
C GLN A 29 9.42 2.21 -7.51
N GLY A 30 10.21 2.10 -8.58
CA GLY A 30 11.62 1.81 -8.44
C GLY A 30 12.23 2.83 -7.48
N ASN A 31 13.29 2.42 -6.79
CA ASN A 31 14.04 3.34 -5.93
C ASN A 31 14.31 4.65 -6.69
N ALA A 32 13.74 5.75 -6.19
CA ALA A 32 13.95 7.09 -6.68
C ALA A 32 14.23 8.01 -5.50
N ASP A 33 14.81 9.18 -5.77
CA ASP A 33 14.98 10.18 -4.75
C ASP A 33 13.66 10.91 -4.53
N TYR A 34 13.21 10.93 -3.28
CA TYR A 34 11.97 11.58 -2.87
C TYR A 34 12.27 12.66 -1.85
N GLN A 35 11.46 13.71 -1.89
CA GLN A 35 11.29 14.67 -0.82
C GLN A 35 9.84 14.65 -0.33
N VAL A 36 9.68 14.42 0.97
CA VAL A 36 8.38 14.41 1.65
C VAL A 36 8.31 15.61 2.56
N ILE A 37 7.25 16.40 2.44
CA ILE A 37 6.98 17.59 3.26
C ILE A 37 5.63 17.41 3.94
N GLN A 38 5.61 17.43 5.27
CA GLN A 38 4.39 17.36 6.08
C GLN A 38 3.97 18.77 6.52
N TYR A 39 2.68 19.04 6.40
CA TYR A 39 2.05 20.29 6.80
C TYR A 39 1.07 20.07 7.95
N SER A 40 1.01 21.05 8.86
CA SER A 40 -0.05 21.19 9.87
C SER A 40 -0.51 22.64 9.90
N GLY A 41 -1.80 22.88 9.68
CA GLY A 41 -2.35 24.24 9.60
C GLY A 41 -1.71 25.12 8.51
N GLY A 42 -1.19 24.52 7.44
CA GLY A 42 -0.48 25.24 6.36
C GLY A 42 1.01 25.52 6.63
N VAL A 43 1.53 25.14 7.81
CA VAL A 43 2.95 25.30 8.17
C VAL A 43 3.68 23.97 8.00
N VAL A 44 4.92 24.00 7.52
CA VAL A 44 5.78 22.80 7.43
C VAL A 44 6.17 22.35 8.83
N VAL A 45 5.86 21.10 9.17
CA VAL A 45 6.18 20.47 10.46
C VAL A 45 7.17 19.32 10.34
N GLY A 46 7.40 18.82 9.12
CA GLY A 46 8.34 17.75 8.87
C GLY A 46 8.81 17.76 7.42
N GLN A 47 10.09 17.43 7.20
CA GLN A 47 10.68 17.32 5.88
C GLN A 47 11.73 16.23 5.85
N TRP A 48 11.64 15.34 4.87
CA TRP A 48 12.56 14.22 4.69
C TRP A 48 12.99 14.09 3.24
N SER A 49 14.23 13.65 3.03
CA SER A 49 14.74 13.28 1.72
C SER A 49 15.36 11.88 1.82
N PHE A 50 14.99 11.00 0.90
CA PHE A 50 15.48 9.62 0.88
C PHE A 50 15.41 9.02 -0.52
N ASN A 51 16.31 8.07 -0.79
CA ASN A 51 16.21 7.19 -1.95
C ASN A 51 15.42 5.94 -1.55
N GLY A 52 14.29 5.67 -2.19
CA GLY A 52 13.48 4.52 -1.80
C GLY A 52 12.15 4.42 -2.50
N ILE A 53 11.22 3.75 -1.83
CA ILE A 53 9.84 3.52 -2.30
C ILE A 53 8.89 4.26 -1.38
N VAL A 54 7.95 5.01 -1.95
CA VAL A 54 6.87 5.63 -1.20
C VAL A 54 5.60 4.81 -1.40
N ASN A 55 5.07 4.25 -0.31
CA ASN A 55 3.77 3.58 -0.38
C ASN A 55 2.67 4.59 -0.05
N SER A 56 1.94 5.01 -1.08
CA SER A 56 0.78 5.90 -1.01
C SER A 56 -0.46 5.17 -1.53
N SER A 57 -0.91 4.14 -0.82
CA SER A 57 -2.18 3.52 -1.17
C SER A 57 -3.33 4.48 -0.85
N LEU A 58 -4.28 4.62 -1.78
CA LEU A 58 -5.46 5.48 -1.64
C LEU A 58 -6.34 5.13 -0.42
N SER A 59 -6.21 3.90 0.08
CA SER A 59 -6.92 3.41 1.27
C SER A 59 -6.09 3.50 2.56
N SER A 60 -4.92 4.14 2.51
CA SER A 60 -4.02 4.23 3.66
C SER A 60 -4.15 5.57 4.36
N ASP A 61 -4.36 5.53 5.68
CA ASP A 61 -4.47 6.71 6.55
C ASP A 61 -3.11 7.43 6.76
N GLY A 62 -2.06 6.94 6.11
CA GLY A 62 -0.70 7.46 6.26
C GLY A 62 0.21 7.03 5.11
N TYR A 63 1.39 7.63 5.08
CA TYR A 63 2.43 7.37 4.11
C TYR A 63 3.61 6.70 4.79
N TYR A 64 4.11 5.67 4.15
CA TYR A 64 5.16 4.81 4.69
C TYR A 64 6.39 4.86 3.79
N PHE A 65 7.54 5.07 4.40
CA PHE A 65 8.83 5.03 3.72
C PHE A 65 9.94 4.58 4.67
N ILE A 66 11.05 4.11 4.12
CA ILE A 66 12.20 3.62 4.91
C ILE A 66 13.35 4.60 4.77
N ILE A 67 13.91 5.03 5.90
CA ILE A 67 15.12 5.85 5.97
C ILE A 67 16.07 5.19 6.96
N ASN A 68 17.31 4.88 6.55
CA ASN A 68 18.33 4.26 7.42
C ASN A 68 17.83 3.01 8.16
N ASP A 69 17.20 2.07 7.42
CA ASP A 69 16.61 0.83 7.95
C ASP A 69 15.50 1.02 9.00
N ARG A 70 14.95 2.24 9.11
CA ARG A 70 13.80 2.54 9.96
C ARG A 70 12.59 2.88 9.12
N MET A 71 11.47 2.25 9.42
CA MET A 71 10.18 2.60 8.87
C MET A 71 9.68 3.89 9.49
N ILE A 72 9.38 4.87 8.66
CA ILE A 72 8.77 6.14 9.03
C ILE A 72 7.34 6.13 8.50
N GLU A 73 6.41 6.44 9.39
CA GLU A 73 5.00 6.63 9.08
C GLU A 73 4.64 8.10 9.30
N VAL A 74 4.02 8.71 8.30
CA VAL A 74 3.60 10.11 8.34
C VAL A 74 2.13 10.20 7.94
N SER A 75 1.31 10.79 8.81
CA SER A 75 -0.11 11.03 8.55
C SER A 75 -0.41 12.52 8.39
N GLY A 76 -1.58 12.84 7.83
CA GLY A 76 -2.04 14.20 7.61
C GLY A 76 -1.70 14.77 6.23
N THR A 77 -1.64 16.09 6.12
CA THR A 77 -1.39 16.78 4.84
C THR A 77 0.08 16.67 4.48
N ILE A 78 0.38 15.95 3.40
CA ILE A 78 1.75 15.83 2.90
C ILE A 78 1.86 16.15 1.41
N LYS A 79 3.06 16.55 1.00
CA LYS A 79 3.47 16.70 -0.39
C LYS A 79 4.66 15.79 -0.64
N ILE A 80 4.53 14.89 -1.61
CA ILE A 80 5.61 14.01 -2.06
C ILE A 80 6.11 14.54 -3.41
N ILE A 81 7.40 14.77 -3.51
CA ILE A 81 8.07 15.26 -4.71
C ILE A 81 9.11 14.22 -5.09
N ARG A 82 9.03 13.70 -6.30
CA ARG A 82 10.12 12.91 -6.89
C ARG A 82 11.18 13.87 -7.42
N ILE A 83 12.43 13.64 -7.05
CA ILE A 83 13.59 14.41 -7.47
C ILE A 83 14.37 13.49 -8.40
N ASP A 84 14.33 13.77 -9.70
CA ASP A 84 15.05 13.02 -10.73
C ASP A 84 16.43 13.62 -11.01
#